data_AF-A0A963VZY4-F1
#
_entry.id   AF-A0A963VZY4-F1
#
_cell.length_a   1.000
_cell.length_b   1.000
_cell.length_c   1.000
_cell.angle_alpha   90.00
_cell.angle_beta   90.00
_cell.angle_gamma   90.00
#
_symmetry.space_group_name_H-M   'P 1'
#
loop_
_entity.id
_entity.type
_entity.pdbx_description
1 polymer ?
#
loop_
_entity_poly.entity_id
_entity_poly.type
_entity_poly.pdbx_seq_one_letter_code
_entity_poly.pdbx_strand_id
1 'polypeptide(L)'
;GTGALVLTVLALIVAAIAPIFNSNEERIMLPLTFLAGCGVFGYAMRWDMTDRARETRRSDVAFWLHLLAAPMIAHPLFHWLGVTGGENIGAGAALGVLVIYVAMGLVALAVDRRALLVSALAYVLIAMTWLFRTFGVVELNVAITGLVIGSALLSLSAFWGPIRHAVVERLPGSLQARLPMAPARA
;
A
#
# COMPACT_ATOMS: atom_id res chain seq x y z
N GLY A 1 -2.52 17.78 -11.76
CA GLY A 1 -2.08 17.35 -10.42
C GLY A 1 -1.05 16.23 -10.54
N THR A 2 -0.37 15.85 -9.46
CA THR A 2 0.75 14.89 -9.47
C THR A 2 0.39 13.54 -10.10
N GLY A 3 -0.82 13.02 -9.85
CA GLY A 3 -1.30 11.79 -10.48
C GLY A 3 -1.40 11.88 -12.00
N ALA A 4 -1.93 12.98 -12.53
CA ALA A 4 -1.99 13.21 -13.97
C ALA A 4 -0.58 13.27 -14.58
N LEU A 5 0.37 13.96 -13.94
CA LEU A 5 1.75 14.05 -14.41
C LEU A 5 2.41 12.67 -14.45
N VAL A 6 2.27 11.88 -13.39
CA VAL A 6 2.81 10.52 -13.33
C VAL A 6 2.20 9.64 -14.42
N LEU A 7 0.88 9.66 -14.59
CA LEU A 7 0.19 8.92 -15.65
C LEU A 7 0.67 9.33 -17.05
N THR A 8 0.78 10.64 -17.31
CA THR A 8 1.26 11.14 -18.61
C THR A 8 2.71 10.73 -18.86
N VAL A 9 3.60 10.85 -17.88
CA VAL A 9 5.01 10.44 -18.02
C VAL A 9 5.11 8.95 -18.27
N LEU A 10 4.39 8.12 -17.52
CA LEU A 10 4.38 6.67 -17.73
C LEU A 10 3.84 6.30 -19.12
N ALA A 11 2.73 6.91 -19.54
CA ALA A 11 2.15 6.66 -20.86
C ALA A 11 3.11 7.04 -22.00
N LEU A 12 3.79 8.18 -21.90
CA LEU A 12 4.77 8.62 -22.89
C LEU A 12 5.98 7.67 -22.96
N ILE A 13 6.48 7.21 -21.82
CA ILE A 13 7.60 6.25 -21.77
C ILE A 13 7.20 4.93 -22.43
N VAL A 14 6.02 4.40 -22.11
CA VAL A 14 5.52 3.15 -22.71
C VAL A 14 5.33 3.31 -24.22
N ALA A 15 4.69 4.40 -24.66
CA ALA A 15 4.48 4.68 -26.08
C ALA A 15 5.79 4.80 -26.87
N ALA A 16 6.86 5.31 -26.25
CA ALA A 16 8.18 5.41 -26.89
C ALA A 16 8.94 4.08 -26.90
N ILE A 17 8.85 3.28 -25.84
CA ILE A 17 9.69 2.08 -25.66
C ILE A 17 9.04 0.80 -26.20
N ALA A 18 7.72 0.62 -26.01
CA ALA A 18 7.03 -0.62 -26.40
C ALA A 18 7.21 -1.00 -27.88
N PRO A 19 7.13 -0.05 -28.85
CA PRO A 19 7.36 -0.37 -30.26
C PRO A 19 8.82 -0.76 -30.55
N ILE A 20 9.80 -0.20 -29.84
CA ILE A 20 11.23 -0.44 -30.06
C ILE A 20 11.61 -1.88 -29.71
N PHE A 21 11.05 -2.41 -28.61
CA PHE A 21 11.39 -3.73 -28.09
C PHE A 21 10.39 -4.83 -28.48
N ASN A 22 9.42 -4.53 -29.35
CA ASN A 22 8.30 -5.40 -29.70
C ASN A 22 7.74 -6.15 -28.47
N SER A 23 7.63 -5.43 -27.36
CA SER A 23 7.34 -5.98 -26.04
C SER A 23 5.92 -5.60 -25.65
N ASN A 24 5.22 -6.51 -24.98
CA ASN A 24 3.89 -6.21 -24.44
C ASN A 24 3.96 -4.97 -23.54
N GLU A 25 3.06 -4.00 -23.75
CA GLU A 25 3.01 -2.75 -23.00
C GLU A 25 2.98 -2.99 -21.48
N GLU A 26 2.26 -4.03 -21.05
CA GLU A 26 2.15 -4.47 -19.66
C GLU A 26 3.50 -4.83 -19.03
N ARG A 27 4.40 -5.50 -19.77
CA ARG A 27 5.73 -5.89 -19.27
C ARG A 27 6.60 -4.68 -18.93
N ILE A 28 6.35 -3.55 -19.58
CA ILE A 28 7.09 -2.30 -19.37
C ILE A 28 6.35 -1.43 -18.35
N MET A 29 5.02 -1.38 -18.44
CA MET A 29 4.19 -0.51 -17.62
C MET A 29 4.17 -0.95 -16.15
N LEU A 30 4.15 -2.25 -15.84
CA LEU A 30 4.10 -2.73 -14.45
C LEU A 30 5.36 -2.36 -13.64
N PRO A 31 6.61 -2.67 -14.09
CA PRO A 31 7.81 -2.24 -13.37
C PRO A 31 7.93 -0.73 -13.26
N LEU A 32 7.60 0.02 -14.33
CA LEU A 32 7.66 1.48 -14.30
C LEU A 32 6.66 2.08 -13.30
N THR A 33 5.44 1.54 -13.25
CA THR A 33 4.42 1.95 -12.28
C THR A 33 4.88 1.66 -10.86
N PHE A 34 5.46 0.49 -10.61
CA PHE A 34 6.02 0.14 -9.29
C PHE A 34 7.14 1.11 -8.88
N LEU A 35 8.11 1.34 -9.76
CA LEU A 35 9.23 2.25 -9.50
C LEU A 35 8.77 3.70 -9.28
N ALA A 36 7.83 4.17 -10.10
CA ALA A 36 7.22 5.48 -9.94
C ALA A 36 6.45 5.56 -8.60
N GLY A 37 5.74 4.51 -8.21
CA GLY A 37 5.07 4.39 -6.92
C GLY A 37 6.05 4.52 -5.74
N CYS A 38 7.18 3.81 -5.79
CA CYS A 38 8.25 3.93 -4.81
C CYS A 38 8.84 5.36 -4.77
N GLY A 39 9.03 6.00 -5.93
CA GLY A 39 9.50 7.38 -6.03
C GLY A 39 8.53 8.38 -5.40
N VAL A 40 7.23 8.27 -5.72
CA VAL A 40 6.18 9.11 -5.14
C VAL A 40 6.09 8.88 -3.63
N PHE A 41 6.19 7.64 -3.16
CA PHE A 41 6.23 7.31 -1.74
C PHE A 41 7.42 7.97 -1.02
N GLY A 42 8.62 7.87 -1.60
CA GLY A 42 9.81 8.53 -1.04
C GLY A 42 9.67 10.06 -1.01
N TYR A 43 9.08 10.66 -2.04
CA TYR A 43 8.79 12.09 -2.07
C TYR A 43 7.74 12.50 -1.03
N ALA A 44 6.71 11.68 -0.82
CA ALA A 44 5.71 11.87 0.21
C ALA A 44 6.33 11.80 1.61
N MET A 45 7.24 10.85 1.85
CA MET A 45 7.99 10.72 3.10
C MET A 45 8.86 11.96 3.36
N ARG A 46 9.50 12.52 2.33
CA ARG A 46 10.27 13.76 2.48
C ARG A 46 9.41 14.92 2.97
N TRP A 47 8.17 15.05 2.47
CA TRP A 47 7.23 16.06 2.95
C TRP A 47 6.82 15.80 4.41
N ASP A 48 6.54 14.56 4.79
CA ASP A 48 6.21 14.18 6.17
C ASP A 48 7.33 14.49 7.16
N MET A 49 8.57 14.23 6.77
CA MET A 49 9.73 14.50 7.61
C MET A 49 9.99 16.00 7.78
N THR A 50 9.51 16.84 6.84
CA THR A 50 9.71 18.29 6.87
C THR A 50 8.66 19.00 7.75
N ASP A 51 7.52 18.38 7.99
CA ASP A 51 6.45 18.91 8.85
C ASP A 51 6.06 17.89 9.94
N ARG A 52 6.97 17.73 10.91
CA ARG A 52 6.81 16.73 11.99
C ARG A 52 5.69 17.11 12.97
N ALA A 53 5.35 18.40 13.08
CA ALA A 53 4.29 18.91 13.94
C ALA A 53 2.89 18.74 13.31
N ARG A 54 2.81 18.48 11.99
CA ARG A 54 1.56 18.30 11.22
C ARG A 54 0.64 19.53 11.25
N GLU A 55 1.23 20.73 11.30
CA GLU A 55 0.46 21.96 11.45
C GLU A 55 0.23 22.69 10.13
N THR A 56 0.94 22.32 9.05
CA THR A 56 0.85 23.04 7.76
C THR A 56 0.11 22.26 6.68
N ARG A 57 -0.28 22.96 5.60
CA ARG A 57 -0.82 22.37 4.35
C ARG A 57 0.09 21.31 3.71
N ARG A 58 1.34 21.17 4.16
CA ARG A 58 2.26 20.13 3.71
C ARG A 58 1.78 18.73 4.10
N SER A 59 1.05 18.62 5.21
CA SER A 59 0.44 17.36 5.61
C SER A 59 -0.62 16.85 4.62
N ASP A 60 -1.39 17.75 4.00
CA ASP A 60 -2.42 17.39 3.03
C ASP A 60 -1.80 16.92 1.71
N VAL A 61 -0.76 17.59 1.24
CA VAL A 61 -0.05 17.17 0.02
C VAL A 61 0.58 15.80 0.22
N ALA A 62 1.24 15.57 1.36
CA ALA A 62 1.80 14.27 1.68
C ALA A 62 0.71 13.19 1.81
N PHE A 63 -0.47 13.52 2.34
CA PHE A 63 -1.62 12.61 2.36
C PHE A 63 -1.99 12.16 0.94
N TRP A 64 -2.17 13.09 0.01
CA TRP A 64 -2.55 12.78 -1.37
C TRP A 64 -1.46 12.00 -2.12
N LEU A 65 -0.18 12.29 -1.87
CA LEU A 65 0.94 11.57 -2.47
C LEU A 65 1.01 10.12 -1.96
N HIS A 66 0.79 9.88 -0.66
CA HIS A 66 0.69 8.52 -0.11
C HIS A 66 -0.53 7.77 -0.67
N LEU A 67 -1.67 8.46 -0.81
CA LEU A 67 -2.88 7.88 -1.40
C LEU A 67 -2.63 7.40 -2.84
N LEU A 68 -1.88 8.17 -3.64
CA LEU A 68 -1.49 7.83 -5.00
C LEU A 68 -0.43 6.71 -5.05
N ALA A 69 0.57 6.74 -4.17
CA ALA A 69 1.68 5.79 -4.20
C ALA A 69 1.26 4.36 -3.86
N ALA A 70 0.33 4.19 -2.90
CA ALA A 70 -0.13 2.88 -2.46
C ALA A 70 -0.65 1.97 -3.60
N PRO A 71 -1.59 2.39 -4.46
CA PRO A 71 -2.08 1.56 -5.56
C PRO A 71 -1.01 1.31 -6.62
N MET A 72 -0.12 2.29 -6.86
CA MET A 72 0.99 2.12 -7.82
C MET A 72 1.99 1.06 -7.38
N ILE A 73 2.13 0.84 -6.07
CA ILE A 73 2.99 -0.23 -5.51
C ILE A 73 2.21 -1.54 -5.42
N ALA A 74 0.98 -1.50 -4.90
CA ALA A 74 0.16 -2.68 -4.64
C ALA A 74 -0.24 -3.41 -5.94
N HIS A 75 -0.65 -2.66 -6.96
CA HIS A 75 -1.17 -3.26 -8.19
C HIS A 75 -0.14 -4.14 -8.92
N PRO A 76 1.09 -3.68 -9.22
CA PRO A 76 2.11 -4.53 -9.83
C PRO A 76 2.51 -5.74 -8.98
N LEU A 77 2.56 -5.57 -7.66
CA LEU A 77 2.84 -6.66 -6.73
C LEU A 77 1.79 -7.77 -6.79
N PHE A 78 0.51 -7.42 -6.75
CA PHE A 78 -0.58 -8.39 -6.87
C PHE A 78 -0.65 -9.00 -8.28
N HIS A 79 -0.31 -8.21 -9.30
CA HIS A 79 -0.22 -8.70 -10.66
C HIS A 79 0.86 -9.76 -10.84
N TRP A 80 2.07 -9.52 -10.32
CA TRP A 80 3.16 -10.50 -10.38
C TRP A 80 2.89 -11.77 -9.56
N LEU A 81 2.03 -11.69 -8.56
CA LEU A 81 1.52 -12.87 -7.83
C LEU A 81 0.42 -13.64 -8.59
N GLY A 82 0.00 -13.18 -9.77
CA GLY A 82 -1.03 -13.83 -10.59
C GLY A 82 -2.46 -13.58 -10.12
N VAL A 83 -2.66 -12.70 -9.13
CA VAL A 83 -3.98 -12.48 -8.48
C VAL A 83 -4.94 -11.73 -9.40
N THR A 84 -4.42 -10.85 -10.26
CA THR A 84 -5.22 -10.05 -11.19
C THR A 84 -5.46 -10.74 -12.52
N GLY A 85 -4.72 -11.81 -12.82
CA GLY A 85 -4.79 -12.55 -14.10
C GLY A 85 -5.93 -13.57 -14.19
N GLY A 86 -6.65 -13.83 -13.08
CA GLY A 86 -7.79 -14.75 -13.06
C GLY A 86 -7.42 -16.24 -13.17
N GLU A 87 -6.13 -16.58 -13.18
CA GLU A 87 -5.66 -17.97 -13.11
C GLU A 87 -5.89 -18.55 -11.70
N ASN A 88 -5.97 -19.89 -11.60
CA ASN A 88 -6.15 -20.59 -10.33
C ASN A 88 -5.09 -20.14 -9.32
N ILE A 89 -5.50 -19.33 -8.34
CA ILE A 89 -4.63 -18.83 -7.29
C ILE A 89 -4.22 -20.03 -6.42
N GLY A 90 -3.01 -20.53 -6.65
CA GLY A 90 -2.43 -21.57 -5.81
C GLY A 90 -2.19 -21.07 -4.38
N ALA A 91 -2.07 -21.99 -3.42
CA ALA A 91 -1.83 -21.66 -2.01
C ALA A 91 -0.60 -20.75 -1.79
N GLY A 92 0.41 -20.83 -2.66
CA GLY A 92 1.58 -19.95 -2.64
C GLY A 92 1.26 -18.49 -2.96
N ALA A 93 0.39 -18.23 -3.94
CA ALA A 93 -0.05 -16.87 -4.28
C ALA A 93 -0.89 -16.27 -3.16
N ALA A 94 -1.76 -17.07 -2.54
CA ALA A 94 -2.54 -16.68 -1.36
C ALA A 94 -1.65 -16.28 -0.16
N LEU A 95 -0.59 -17.05 0.12
CA LEU A 95 0.39 -16.70 1.15
C LEU A 95 1.18 -15.43 0.78
N GLY A 96 1.59 -15.28 -0.48
CA GLY A 96 2.29 -14.09 -0.97
C GLY A 96 1.46 -12.82 -0.79
N VAL A 97 0.16 -12.88 -1.10
CA VAL A 97 -0.78 -11.78 -0.86
C VAL A 97 -0.81 -11.37 0.61
N LEU A 98 -0.89 -12.33 1.52
CA LEU A 98 -0.89 -12.07 2.96
C LEU A 98 0.41 -11.40 3.41
N VAL A 99 1.56 -11.88 2.94
CA VAL A 99 2.88 -11.30 3.27
C VAL A 99 2.98 -9.85 2.79
N ILE A 100 2.58 -9.58 1.54
CA ILE A 100 2.59 -8.22 0.97
C ILE A 100 1.66 -7.30 1.76
N TYR A 101 0.47 -7.80 2.14
CA TYR A 101 -0.47 -7.03 2.93
C TYR A 101 0.09 -6.67 4.31
N VAL A 102 0.66 -7.64 5.03
CA VAL A 102 1.30 -7.38 6.33
C VAL A 102 2.44 -6.38 6.18
N ALA A 103 3.28 -6.53 5.15
CA ALA A 103 4.37 -5.59 4.87
C ALA A 103 3.85 -4.16 4.63
N MET A 104 2.83 -4.00 3.79
CA MET A 104 2.20 -2.70 3.55
C MET A 104 1.55 -2.10 4.81
N GLY A 105 0.90 -2.94 5.63
CA GLY A 105 0.33 -2.53 6.91
C GLY A 105 1.38 -2.04 7.90
N LEU A 106 2.53 -2.74 7.99
CA LEU A 106 3.66 -2.32 8.82
C LEU A 106 4.25 -0.99 8.33
N VAL A 107 4.39 -0.80 7.01
CA VAL A 107 4.82 0.48 6.43
C VAL A 107 3.83 1.59 6.81
N ALA A 108 2.52 1.35 6.67
CA ALA A 108 1.50 2.34 7.04
C ALA A 108 1.53 2.73 8.52
N LEU A 109 1.77 1.75 9.41
CA LEU A 109 1.95 1.98 10.85
C LEU A 109 3.21 2.79 11.15
N ALA A 110 4.34 2.47 10.50
CA ALA A 110 5.60 3.17 10.68
C ALA A 110 5.52 4.64 10.25
N VAL A 111 4.84 4.93 9.14
CA VAL A 111 4.65 6.30 8.62
C VAL A 111 3.64 7.09 9.48
N ASP A 112 2.85 6.42 10.31
CA ASP A 112 1.78 7.04 11.11
C ASP A 112 0.73 7.77 10.25
N ARG A 113 0.45 7.22 9.05
CA ARG A 113 -0.55 7.75 8.11
C ARG A 113 -1.62 6.73 7.76
N ARG A 114 -2.81 6.94 8.31
CA ARG A 114 -4.04 6.15 8.03
C ARG A 114 -4.42 6.12 6.54
N ALA A 115 -4.02 7.14 5.77
CA ALA A 115 -4.25 7.27 4.33
C ALA A 115 -3.80 6.04 3.52
N LEU A 116 -2.67 5.44 3.90
CA LEU A 116 -2.11 4.27 3.23
C LEU A 116 -3.01 3.05 3.37
N LEU A 117 -3.63 2.87 4.55
CA LEU A 117 -4.58 1.78 4.79
C LEU A 117 -5.86 1.96 3.99
N VAL A 118 -6.37 3.19 3.89
CA VAL A 118 -7.59 3.48 3.13
C VAL A 118 -7.37 3.22 1.64
N SER A 119 -6.21 3.61 1.09
CA SER A 119 -5.89 3.40 -0.32
C SER A 119 -5.68 1.92 -0.68
N ALA A 120 -5.03 1.16 0.21
CA ALA A 120 -4.80 -0.26 0.02
C ALA A 120 -6.07 -1.11 0.24
N LEU A 121 -7.10 -0.56 0.89
CA LEU A 121 -8.28 -1.31 1.32
C LEU A 121 -8.97 -2.08 0.19
N ALA A 122 -9.14 -1.45 -0.98
CA ALA A 122 -9.80 -2.11 -2.11
C ALA A 122 -9.06 -3.40 -2.52
N TYR A 123 -7.73 -3.36 -2.55
CA TYR A 123 -6.90 -4.52 -2.86
C TYR A 123 -7.01 -5.60 -1.77
N VAL A 124 -7.10 -5.20 -0.51
CA VAL A 124 -7.25 -6.11 0.64
C VAL A 124 -8.59 -6.84 0.59
N LEU A 125 -9.67 -6.13 0.28
CA LEU A 125 -11.00 -6.70 0.13
C LEU A 125 -11.01 -7.76 -0.98
N ILE A 126 -10.40 -7.45 -2.12
CA ILE A 126 -10.26 -8.39 -3.24
C ILE A 126 -9.43 -9.60 -2.81
N ALA A 127 -8.23 -9.39 -2.29
CA ALA A 127 -7.32 -10.42 -1.80
C ALA A 127 -7.97 -11.39 -0.80
N MET A 128 -8.68 -10.87 0.20
CA MET A 128 -9.33 -11.69 1.23
C MET A 128 -10.53 -12.46 0.69
N THR A 129 -11.30 -11.84 -0.23
CA THR A 129 -12.38 -12.54 -0.94
C THR A 129 -11.84 -13.75 -1.71
N TRP A 130 -10.68 -13.59 -2.36
CA TRP A 130 -9.98 -14.71 -3.01
C TRP A 130 -9.47 -15.76 -2.02
N LEU A 131 -8.95 -15.34 -0.87
CA LEU A 131 -8.46 -16.22 0.18
C LEU A 131 -9.58 -17.11 0.74
N PHE A 132 -10.73 -16.53 1.09
CA PHE A 132 -11.86 -17.27 1.63
C PHE A 132 -12.49 -18.22 0.60
N ARG A 133 -12.53 -17.82 -0.68
CA ARG A 133 -12.91 -18.72 -1.77
C ARG A 133 -11.97 -19.91 -1.87
N THR A 134 -10.66 -19.70 -1.74
CA THR A 134 -9.64 -20.76 -1.78
C THR A 134 -9.79 -21.74 -0.62
N PHE A 135 -10.10 -21.27 0.59
CA PHE A 135 -10.31 -22.12 1.76
C PHE A 135 -11.73 -22.71 1.86
N GLY A 136 -12.57 -22.58 0.82
CA GLY A 136 -13.88 -23.22 0.76
C GLY A 136 -14.99 -22.56 1.59
N VAL A 137 -14.77 -21.34 2.10
CA VAL A 137 -15.79 -20.58 2.85
C VAL A 137 -16.74 -19.86 1.88
N VAL A 138 -17.37 -20.61 0.97
CA VAL A 138 -18.00 -20.02 -0.22
C VAL A 138 -19.39 -19.43 0.05
N GLU A 139 -20.15 -20.01 0.98
CA GLU A 139 -21.57 -19.70 1.16
C GLU A 139 -21.86 -18.44 2.02
N LEU A 140 -20.93 -18.01 2.87
CA LEU A 140 -21.08 -16.80 3.74
C LEU A 140 -20.01 -15.73 3.45
N ASN A 141 -19.54 -15.68 2.20
CA ASN A 141 -18.33 -14.95 1.80
C ASN A 141 -18.36 -13.45 2.13
N VAL A 142 -19.37 -12.71 1.66
CA VAL A 142 -19.33 -11.24 1.74
C VAL A 142 -19.55 -10.74 3.17
N ALA A 143 -20.47 -11.38 3.91
CA ALA A 143 -20.79 -10.99 5.29
C ALA A 143 -19.63 -11.27 6.25
N ILE A 144 -19.04 -12.47 6.20
CA ILE A 144 -17.86 -12.80 7.03
C ILE A 144 -16.67 -11.95 6.62
N THR A 145 -16.41 -11.79 5.31
CA THR A 145 -15.29 -10.96 4.82
C THR A 145 -15.43 -9.52 5.32
N GLY A 146 -16.63 -8.94 5.17
CA GLY A 146 -16.93 -7.60 5.64
C GLY A 146 -16.81 -7.47 7.16
N LEU A 147 -17.29 -8.46 7.93
CA LEU A 147 -17.21 -8.47 9.38
C LEU A 147 -15.76 -8.59 9.88
N VAL A 148 -14.99 -9.53 9.33
CA VAL A 148 -13.59 -9.78 9.71
C VAL A 148 -12.73 -8.57 9.35
N ILE A 149 -12.87 -8.05 8.13
CA ILE A 149 -12.08 -6.89 7.69
C ILE A 149 -12.53 -5.63 8.41
N GLY A 150 -13.84 -5.41 8.54
CA GLY A 150 -14.39 -4.26 9.27
C GLY A 150 -13.95 -4.25 10.73
N SER A 151 -14.04 -5.38 11.43
CA SER A 151 -13.58 -5.50 12.81
C SER A 151 -12.07 -5.34 12.95
N ALA A 152 -11.28 -5.89 12.03
CA ALA A 152 -9.83 -5.71 12.00
C ALA A 152 -9.45 -4.23 11.79
N LEU A 153 -10.11 -3.53 10.86
CA LEU A 153 -9.85 -2.11 10.59
C LEU A 153 -10.30 -1.22 11.75
N LEU A 154 -11.45 -1.50 12.36
CA LEU A 154 -11.93 -0.78 13.55
C LEU A 154 -10.97 -0.97 14.72
N SER A 155 -10.53 -2.21 14.96
CA SER A 155 -9.54 -2.51 15.99
C SER A 155 -8.20 -1.81 15.71
N LEU A 156 -7.72 -1.86 14.47
CA LEU A 156 -6.49 -1.18 14.06
C LEU A 156 -6.60 0.35 14.22
N SER A 157 -7.77 0.94 13.94
CA SER A 157 -8.04 2.37 14.12
C SER A 157 -8.08 2.77 15.60
N ALA A 158 -8.68 1.93 16.45
CA ALA A 158 -8.80 2.14 17.90
C ALA A 158 -7.45 1.96 18.62
N PHE A 159 -6.70 0.91 18.27
CA PHE A 159 -5.40 0.56 18.87
C PHE A 159 -4.21 1.10 18.08
N TRP A 160 -4.44 2.09 17.20
CA TRP A 160 -3.41 2.64 16.32
C TRP A 160 -2.15 3.10 17.07
N GLY A 161 -2.33 3.91 18.12
CA GLY A 161 -1.25 4.43 18.95
C GLY A 161 -0.41 3.34 19.61
N PRO A 162 -1.03 2.42 20.38
CA PRO A 162 -0.33 1.29 21.00
C PRO A 162 0.41 0.39 20.00
N ILE A 163 -0.23 0.01 18.88
CA ILE A 163 0.37 -0.87 17.87
C ILE A 163 1.57 -0.18 17.22
N ARG A 164 1.42 1.11 16.88
CA ARG A 164 2.51 1.92 16.34
C ARG A 164 3.70 1.94 17.29
N HIS A 165 3.47 2.18 18.58
CA HIS A 165 4.55 2.21 19.58
C HIS A 165 5.33 0.89 19.59
N ALA A 166 4.63 -0.25 19.62
CA ALA A 166 5.25 -1.57 19.61
C ALA A 166 6.05 -1.86 18.31
N VAL A 167 5.61 -1.32 17.16
CA VAL A 167 6.34 -1.45 15.88
C VAL A 167 7.56 -0.52 15.86
N VAL A 168 7.42 0.72 16.30
CA VAL A 168 8.49 1.73 16.30
C VAL A 168 9.58 1.41 17.32
N GLU A 169 9.23 0.85 18.48
CA GLU A 169 10.20 0.38 19.49
C GLU A 169 11.11 -0.73 18.96
N ARG A 170 10.65 -1.52 17.98
CA ARG A 170 11.44 -2.58 17.35
C ARG A 170 12.31 -2.11 16.18
N LEU A 171 12.20 -0.85 15.75
CA LEU A 171 13.04 -0.27 14.71
C LEU A 171 14.37 0.23 15.31
N PRO A 172 15.51 0.10 14.60
CA PRO A 172 16.81 0.57 15.08
C PRO A 172 16.79 2.10 15.33
N GLY A 173 17.48 2.55 16.38
CA GLY A 173 17.35 3.90 16.96
C GLY A 173 17.58 5.08 15.98
N SER A 174 18.31 4.87 14.88
CA SER A 174 18.51 5.88 13.83
C SER A 174 17.23 6.18 13.04
N LEU A 175 16.32 5.21 12.91
CA LEU A 175 14.99 5.38 12.30
C LEU A 175 13.98 5.95 13.31
N GLN A 176 14.07 5.58 14.60
CA GLN A 176 13.25 6.19 15.65
C GLN A 176 13.44 7.70 15.72
N ALA A 177 14.68 8.19 15.62
CA ALA A 177 15.00 9.62 15.63
C ALA A 177 14.47 10.39 14.40
N ARG A 178 14.10 9.69 13.32
CA ARG A 178 13.60 10.29 12.07
C ARG A 178 12.08 10.24 11.92
N LEU A 179 11.39 9.43 12.73
CA LEU A 179 9.93 9.33 12.73
C LEU A 179 9.30 10.38 13.67
N PRO A 180 8.06 10.85 13.41
CA PRO A 180 7.37 11.81 14.29
C PRO A 180 7.25 11.25 15.71
N MET A 181 7.48 12.06 16.75
CA MET A 181 7.52 11.56 18.13
C MET A 181 6.19 10.90 18.51
N ALA A 182 6.24 9.66 19.02
CA ALA A 182 5.11 9.11 19.76
C ALA A 182 4.96 9.92 21.05
N PRO A 183 3.74 10.34 21.44
CA PRO A 183 3.55 11.06 22.69
C PRO A 183 4.06 10.20 23.86
N ALA A 184 4.88 10.82 24.72
CA ALA A 184 5.36 10.20 25.95
C ALA A 184 4.17 9.75 26.80
N ARG A 185 4.26 8.55 27.37
CA ARG A 185 3.26 8.06 28.33
C ARG A 185 3.18 9.04 29.50
N ALA A 186 2.00 9.61 29.73
CA ALA A 186 1.62 10.20 31.01
C ALA A 186 1.34 9.08 32.02
#